data_AF-A0A2T4S655-F1
#
_entry.id   AF-A0A2T4S655-F1
#
_cell.length_a   1.000
_cell.length_b   1.000
_cell.length_c   1.000
_cell.angle_alpha   90.00
_cell.angle_beta   90.00
_cell.angle_gamma   90.00
#
_symmetry.space_group_name_H-M   'P 1'
#
loop_
_entity.id
_entity.type
_entity.pdbx_description
1 polymer ?
#
loop_
_entity_poly.entity_id
_entity_poly.type
_entity_poly.pdbx_seq_one_letter_code
_entity_poly.pdbx_strand_id
1 'polypeptide(L)'
;ITTTTTDWFGIVGNGYVALLQMIVMPLIFISIVAAFTKIQLGEKFAKIGFYIFVFLIGTVAIAATIGIISALVFGLDASSIDLGSAEQSRGTELAQKAKDMTASTLPQQILELLPRNPFLDFTGQRTTSTIAVVIFATFIGFAYLRVARKQPENGHIVKRAIEAIYSVIMSVVTFVLRLTPYGILAIMANTIATSDFGALWTLG
;
A
#
# COMPACT_ATOMS: atom_id res chain seq x y z
N ILE A 1 26.15 17.94 15.06
CA ILE A 1 25.60 19.05 14.22
C ILE A 1 24.87 18.46 13.02
N THR A 2 25.45 17.52 12.29
CA THR A 2 24.79 16.81 11.17
C THR A 2 23.53 16.04 11.58
N THR A 3 23.53 15.34 12.71
CA THR A 3 22.35 14.60 13.22
C THR A 3 21.17 15.51 13.58
N THR A 4 21.43 16.63 14.26
CA THR A 4 20.38 17.56 14.71
C THR A 4 19.66 18.23 13.54
N THR A 5 20.38 18.60 12.47
CA THR A 5 19.77 19.18 11.26
C THR A 5 18.93 18.15 10.48
N THR A 6 19.36 16.88 10.46
CA THR A 6 18.60 15.77 9.85
C THR A 6 17.26 15.53 10.55
N ASP A 7 17.17 15.72 11.87
CA ASP A 7 15.90 15.59 12.61
C ASP A 7 14.87 16.66 12.20
N TRP A 8 15.29 17.91 12.00
CA TRP A 8 14.40 19.01 11.58
C TRP A 8 13.90 18.84 10.14
N PHE A 9 14.76 18.43 9.20
CA PHE A 9 14.32 18.06 7.84
C PHE A 9 13.48 16.77 7.84
N GLY A 10 13.79 15.84 8.74
CA GLY A 10 13.05 14.61 8.97
C GLY A 10 11.62 14.86 9.43
N ILE A 11 11.35 15.88 10.24
CA ILE A 11 9.97 16.24 10.67
C ILE A 11 9.07 16.54 9.48
N VAL A 12 9.55 17.30 8.48
CA VAL A 12 8.74 17.67 7.31
C VAL A 12 8.51 16.47 6.40
N GLY A 13 9.56 15.69 6.13
CA GLY A 13 9.47 14.49 5.29
C GLY A 13 8.63 13.38 5.94
N ASN A 14 8.95 13.00 7.18
CA ASN A 14 8.24 11.95 7.91
C ASN A 14 6.82 12.40 8.28
N GLY A 15 6.61 13.69 8.59
CA GLY A 15 5.28 14.25 8.82
C GLY A 15 4.40 14.16 7.58
N TYR A 16 4.93 14.46 6.39
CA TYR A 16 4.21 14.27 5.14
C TYR A 16 3.84 12.79 4.89
N VAL A 17 4.79 11.86 5.10
CA VAL A 17 4.51 10.42 4.99
C VAL A 17 3.42 9.98 5.97
N ALA A 18 3.46 10.46 7.21
CA ALA A 18 2.42 10.17 8.21
C ALA A 18 1.04 10.71 7.79
N LEU A 19 0.98 11.92 7.21
CA LEU A 19 -0.26 12.47 6.66
C LEU A 19 -0.80 11.63 5.49
N LEU A 20 0.08 11.12 4.62
CA LEU A 20 -0.31 10.18 3.57
C LEU A 20 -0.84 8.86 4.14
N GLN A 21 -0.16 8.28 5.14
CA GLN A 21 -0.61 7.05 5.78
C GLN A 21 -1.98 7.21 6.46
N MET A 22 -2.24 8.37 7.08
CA MET A 22 -3.52 8.69 7.71
C MET A 22 -4.69 8.67 6.71
N ILE A 23 -4.51 9.19 5.49
CA ILE A 23 -5.60 9.28 4.50
C ILE A 23 -5.84 7.95 3.77
N VAL A 24 -4.84 7.07 3.69
CA VAL A 24 -4.91 5.84 2.88
C VAL A 24 -6.01 4.89 3.36
N MET A 25 -6.07 4.59 4.66
CA MET A 25 -7.03 3.60 5.18
C MET A 25 -8.50 4.04 5.03
N PRO A 26 -8.90 5.26 5.44
CA PRO A 26 -10.27 5.74 5.24
C PRO A 26 -10.65 5.85 3.77
N LEU A 27 -9.70 6.31 2.92
CA LEU A 27 -9.94 6.48 1.49
C LEU A 27 -10.19 5.13 0.80
N ILE A 28 -9.39 4.11 1.07
CA ILE A 28 -9.56 2.77 0.48
C ILE A 28 -10.95 2.23 0.81
N PHE A 29 -11.34 2.29 2.08
CA PHE A 29 -12.64 1.80 2.52
C PHE A 29 -13.79 2.51 1.80
N ILE A 30 -13.83 3.86 1.86
CA ILE A 30 -14.94 4.60 1.28
C ILE A 30 -14.95 4.49 -0.25
N SER A 31 -13.79 4.44 -0.89
CA SER A 31 -13.64 4.35 -2.34
C SER A 31 -14.24 3.04 -2.87
N ILE A 32 -13.92 1.92 -2.20
CA ILE A 32 -14.46 0.61 -2.56
C ILE A 32 -15.97 0.59 -2.35
N VAL A 33 -16.44 0.99 -1.16
CA VAL A 33 -17.88 1.01 -0.86
C VAL A 33 -18.64 1.91 -1.84
N ALA A 34 -18.11 3.09 -2.15
CA ALA A 34 -18.67 4.01 -3.14
C ALA A 34 -18.68 3.42 -4.57
N ALA A 35 -17.67 2.64 -4.94
CA ALA A 35 -17.66 1.95 -6.23
C ALA A 35 -18.88 1.03 -6.38
N PHE A 36 -19.24 0.28 -5.34
CA PHE A 36 -20.44 -0.56 -5.34
C PHE A 36 -21.74 0.23 -5.51
N THR A 37 -21.81 1.47 -5.03
CA THR A 37 -22.99 2.34 -5.23
C THR A 37 -23.20 2.80 -6.69
N LYS A 38 -22.13 2.72 -7.50
CA LYS A 38 -22.12 3.11 -8.91
C LYS A 38 -22.31 1.93 -9.86
N ILE A 39 -22.24 0.70 -9.36
CA ILE A 39 -22.46 -0.51 -10.16
C ILE A 39 -23.94 -0.57 -10.55
N GLN A 40 -24.22 -0.37 -11.84
CA GLN A 40 -25.52 -0.73 -12.41
C GLN A 40 -25.63 -2.26 -12.43
N LEU A 41 -26.81 -2.79 -12.07
CA LEU A 41 -27.05 -4.24 -12.00
C LEU A 41 -26.71 -4.90 -13.35
N GLY A 42 -25.55 -5.52 -13.43
CA GLY A 42 -25.12 -6.29 -14.59
C GLY A 42 -23.98 -7.23 -14.20
N GLU A 43 -24.05 -8.47 -14.67
CA GLU A 43 -23.09 -9.56 -14.40
C GLU A 43 -21.64 -9.26 -14.86
N LYS A 44 -21.42 -8.13 -15.54
CA LYS A 44 -20.14 -7.75 -16.13
C LYS A 44 -19.08 -7.33 -15.10
N PHE A 45 -19.46 -6.89 -13.90
CA PHE A 45 -18.50 -6.41 -12.88
C PHE A 45 -17.52 -7.49 -12.42
N ALA A 46 -18.02 -8.68 -12.06
CA ALA A 46 -17.18 -9.78 -11.61
C ALA A 46 -16.22 -10.25 -12.71
N LYS A 47 -16.68 -10.26 -13.96
CA LYS A 47 -15.86 -10.62 -15.13
C LYS A 47 -14.72 -9.62 -15.36
N ILE A 48 -15.00 -8.32 -15.27
CA ILE A 48 -13.98 -7.26 -15.38
C ILE A 48 -12.96 -7.38 -14.24
N GLY A 49 -13.41 -7.58 -13.01
CA GLY A 49 -12.52 -7.78 -11.86
C GLY A 49 -11.58 -8.97 -12.05
N PHE A 50 -12.10 -10.09 -12.57
CA PHE A 50 -11.28 -11.27 -12.88
C PHE A 50 -10.22 -10.98 -13.96
N TYR A 51 -10.58 -10.30 -15.05
CA TYR A 51 -9.61 -9.92 -16.08
C TYR A 51 -8.50 -9.02 -15.52
N ILE A 52 -8.84 -8.04 -14.69
CA ILE A 52 -7.86 -7.16 -14.03
C ILE A 52 -6.95 -7.99 -13.11
N PHE A 53 -7.50 -8.91 -12.33
CA PHE A 53 -6.72 -9.77 -11.44
C PHE A 53 -5.70 -10.62 -12.22
N VAL A 54 -6.13 -11.30 -13.27
CA VAL A 54 -5.24 -12.12 -14.12
C VAL A 54 -4.19 -11.24 -14.80
N PHE A 55 -4.57 -10.06 -15.28
CA PHE A 55 -3.65 -9.10 -15.87
C PHE A 55 -2.56 -8.65 -14.87
N LEU A 56 -2.95 -8.28 -13.64
CA LEU A 56 -2.01 -7.86 -12.60
C LEU A 56 -1.03 -8.98 -12.22
N ILE A 57 -1.53 -10.19 -11.95
CA ILE A 57 -0.68 -11.35 -11.66
C ILE A 57 0.27 -11.64 -12.82
N GLY A 58 -0.21 -11.53 -14.06
CA GLY A 58 0.62 -11.65 -15.26
C GLY A 58 1.76 -10.62 -15.30
N THR A 59 1.45 -9.35 -15.07
CA THR A 59 2.48 -8.29 -15.05
C THR A 59 3.50 -8.46 -13.92
N VAL A 60 3.06 -8.92 -12.74
CA VAL A 60 3.94 -9.22 -11.61
C VAL A 60 4.89 -10.38 -11.95
N ALA A 61 4.37 -11.45 -12.56
CA ALA A 61 5.18 -12.59 -12.97
C ALA A 61 6.24 -12.19 -14.02
N ILE A 62 5.86 -11.36 -14.99
CA ILE A 62 6.79 -10.83 -16.00
C ILE A 62 7.86 -9.95 -15.33
N ALA A 63 7.47 -9.01 -14.47
CA ALA A 63 8.40 -8.13 -13.76
C ALA A 63 9.38 -8.93 -12.87
N ALA A 64 8.89 -9.93 -12.14
CA ALA A 64 9.72 -10.82 -11.33
C ALA A 64 10.71 -11.61 -12.18
N THR A 65 10.27 -12.12 -13.34
CA THR A 65 11.13 -12.86 -14.27
C THR A 65 12.26 -11.97 -14.80
N ILE A 66 11.93 -10.74 -15.22
CA ILE A 66 12.94 -9.76 -15.66
C ILE A 66 13.91 -9.45 -14.52
N GLY A 67 13.42 -9.20 -13.30
CA GLY A 67 14.26 -8.94 -12.14
C GLY A 67 15.25 -10.07 -11.82
N ILE A 68 14.77 -11.32 -11.86
CA ILE A 68 15.63 -12.51 -11.64
C ILE A 68 16.68 -12.63 -12.75
N ILE A 69 16.28 -12.47 -14.01
CA ILE A 69 17.21 -12.54 -15.14
C ILE A 69 18.27 -11.45 -15.04
N SER A 70 17.87 -10.21 -14.75
CA SER A 70 18.82 -9.10 -14.55
C SER A 70 19.78 -9.40 -13.40
N ALA A 71 19.29 -9.90 -12.26
CA ALA A 71 20.16 -10.28 -11.14
C ALA A 71 21.21 -11.33 -11.53
N LEU A 72 20.80 -12.35 -12.30
CA LEU A 72 21.69 -13.42 -12.78
C LEU A 72 22.69 -12.92 -13.84
N VAL A 73 22.25 -12.10 -14.80
CA VAL A 73 23.10 -11.61 -15.90
C VAL A 73 24.19 -10.68 -15.41
N PHE A 74 23.87 -9.78 -14.47
CA PHE A 74 24.84 -8.87 -13.89
C PHE A 74 25.65 -9.48 -12.75
N GLY A 75 25.43 -10.77 -12.43
CA GLY A 75 26.17 -11.46 -11.37
C GLY A 75 26.07 -10.77 -10.02
N LEU A 76 24.89 -10.23 -9.67
CA LEU A 76 24.62 -9.58 -8.39
C LEU A 76 24.60 -10.64 -7.28
N ASP A 77 25.79 -11.12 -6.92
CA ASP A 77 26.01 -12.06 -5.85
C ASP A 77 26.41 -11.28 -4.59
N ALA A 78 25.56 -11.31 -3.57
CA ALA A 78 25.79 -10.63 -2.30
C ALA A 78 27.02 -11.18 -1.54
N SER A 79 27.60 -12.30 -1.98
CA SER A 79 28.79 -12.89 -1.37
C SER A 79 30.10 -12.16 -1.67
N SER A 80 30.15 -11.33 -2.72
CA SER A 80 31.38 -10.64 -3.16
C SER A 80 31.44 -9.16 -2.78
N ILE A 81 30.38 -8.61 -2.16
CA ILE A 81 30.33 -7.18 -1.84
C ILE A 81 30.66 -6.93 -0.36
N ASP A 82 31.91 -6.52 -0.09
CA ASP A 82 32.32 -6.02 1.22
C ASP A 82 31.83 -4.58 1.41
N LEU A 83 30.52 -4.44 1.64
CA LEU A 83 29.85 -3.15 1.84
C LEU A 83 29.78 -2.76 3.33
N GLY A 84 30.83 -3.00 4.11
CA GLY A 84 30.89 -2.58 5.51
C GLY A 84 29.75 -3.09 6.41
N SER A 85 29.68 -2.58 7.64
CA SER A 85 28.72 -3.06 8.65
C SER A 85 27.26 -2.71 8.34
N ALA A 86 27.01 -1.64 7.59
CA ALA A 86 25.66 -1.15 7.27
C ALA A 86 24.93 -2.05 6.26
N GLU A 87 25.58 -2.44 5.17
CA GLU A 87 24.94 -3.31 4.17
C GLU A 87 24.92 -4.78 4.61
N GLN A 88 25.89 -5.21 5.41
CA GLN A 88 25.84 -6.54 6.04
C GLN A 88 24.62 -6.64 6.98
N SER A 89 24.30 -5.59 7.74
CA SER A 89 23.07 -5.53 8.55
C SER A 89 21.80 -5.60 7.70
N ARG A 90 21.74 -4.86 6.57
CA ARG A 90 20.60 -4.94 5.62
C ARG A 90 20.47 -6.32 4.98
N GLY A 91 21.58 -6.95 4.62
CA GLY A 91 21.60 -8.32 4.10
C GLY A 91 21.05 -9.33 5.10
N THR A 92 21.41 -9.20 6.38
CA THR A 92 20.85 -10.04 7.44
C THR A 92 19.36 -9.80 7.68
N GLU A 93 18.90 -8.55 7.65
CA GLU A 93 17.45 -8.23 7.74
C GLU A 93 16.66 -8.83 6.57
N LEU A 94 17.20 -8.76 5.36
CA LEU A 94 16.55 -9.29 4.17
C LEU A 94 16.48 -10.83 4.21
N ALA A 95 17.56 -11.48 4.65
CA ALA A 95 17.59 -12.93 4.86
C ALA A 95 16.63 -13.37 5.98
N GLN A 96 16.50 -12.58 7.05
CA GLN A 96 15.56 -12.84 8.12
C GLN A 96 14.10 -12.71 7.63
N LYS A 97 13.78 -11.63 6.90
CA LYS A 97 12.46 -11.47 6.26
C LYS A 97 12.13 -12.61 5.29
N ALA A 98 13.11 -13.07 4.51
CA ALA A 98 12.93 -14.21 3.62
C ALA A 98 12.64 -15.51 4.38
N LYS A 99 13.30 -15.73 5.53
CA LYS A 99 13.01 -16.86 6.44
C LYS A 99 11.63 -16.76 7.08
N ASP A 100 11.22 -15.57 7.51
CA ASP A 100 9.89 -15.36 8.09
C ASP A 100 8.78 -15.60 7.06
N MET A 101 9.02 -15.27 5.79
CA MET A 101 8.09 -15.55 4.69
C MET A 101 7.99 -17.04 4.36
N THR A 102 9.05 -17.83 4.54
CA THR A 102 9.02 -19.30 4.33
C THR A 102 8.55 -20.07 5.57
N ALA A 103 8.52 -19.44 6.74
CA ALA A 103 8.08 -20.06 7.99
C ALA A 103 6.54 -20.24 8.08
N SER A 104 5.76 -19.35 7.46
CA SER A 104 4.29 -19.50 7.41
C SER A 104 3.85 -20.34 6.21
N THR A 105 3.01 -21.34 6.46
CA THR A 105 2.40 -22.13 5.39
C THR A 105 1.43 -21.29 4.56
N LEU A 106 1.25 -21.62 3.27
CA LEU A 106 0.30 -20.92 2.38
C LEU A 106 -1.11 -20.76 2.97
N PRO A 107 -1.70 -21.78 3.64
CA PRO A 107 -3.02 -21.61 4.28
C PRO A 107 -3.02 -20.57 5.42
N GLN A 108 -1.94 -20.49 6.21
CA GLN A 108 -1.83 -19.51 7.28
C GLN A 108 -1.71 -18.08 6.72
N GLN A 109 -0.93 -17.89 5.65
CA GLN A 109 -0.84 -16.60 4.98
C GLN A 109 -2.20 -16.14 4.44
N ILE A 110 -2.98 -17.04 3.82
CA ILE A 110 -4.34 -16.72 3.35
C ILE A 110 -5.26 -16.37 4.53
N LEU A 111 -5.18 -17.11 5.63
CA LEU A 111 -5.99 -16.85 6.82
C LEU A 111 -5.67 -15.49 7.44
N GLU A 112 -4.41 -15.06 7.38
CA GLU A 112 -3.98 -13.75 7.85
C GLU A 112 -4.54 -12.57 7.04
N LEU A 113 -4.89 -12.81 5.76
CA LEU A 113 -5.57 -11.83 4.90
C LEU A 113 -7.00 -11.54 5.33
N LEU A 114 -7.66 -12.51 5.98
CA LEU A 114 -9.05 -12.36 6.37
C LEU A 114 -9.18 -11.43 7.59
N PRO A 115 -10.06 -10.41 7.53
CA PRO A 115 -10.27 -9.49 8.64
C PRO A 115 -10.93 -10.23 9.80
N ARG A 116 -10.21 -10.41 10.92
CA ARG A 116 -10.79 -10.88 12.18
C ARG A 116 -11.49 -9.75 12.94
N ASN A 117 -10.88 -8.57 12.92
CA ASN A 117 -11.45 -7.35 13.48
C ASN A 117 -11.11 -6.17 12.54
N PRO A 118 -12.02 -5.80 11.62
CA PRO A 118 -11.74 -4.78 10.62
C PRO A 118 -11.42 -3.41 11.24
N PHE A 119 -11.97 -3.10 12.42
CA PHE A 119 -11.69 -1.84 13.12
C PHE A 119 -10.25 -1.75 13.62
N LEU A 120 -9.67 -2.88 14.04
CA LEU A 120 -8.23 -2.93 14.36
C LEU A 120 -7.40 -2.80 13.08
N ASP A 121 -7.84 -3.37 11.96
CA ASP A 121 -7.12 -3.24 10.70
C ASP A 121 -7.09 -1.78 10.18
N PHE A 122 -8.07 -0.94 10.51
CA PHE A 122 -7.98 0.51 10.23
C PHE A 122 -6.83 1.22 10.93
N THR A 123 -6.29 0.66 12.01
CA THR A 123 -5.13 1.23 12.72
C THR A 123 -3.80 0.96 12.01
N GLY A 124 -3.79 0.09 10.99
CA GLY A 124 -2.57 -0.24 10.24
C GLY A 124 -1.54 -1.04 11.04
N GLN A 125 -1.94 -1.66 12.16
CA GLN A 125 -1.02 -2.41 13.03
C GLN A 125 -0.41 -3.65 12.37
N ARG A 126 -1.02 -4.19 11.31
CA ARG A 126 -0.51 -5.34 10.57
C ARG A 126 -0.21 -4.93 9.14
N THR A 127 0.86 -5.49 8.57
CA THR A 127 1.19 -5.33 7.14
C THR A 127 0.04 -5.75 6.22
N THR A 128 -0.77 -6.71 6.68
CA THR A 128 -1.92 -7.25 5.97
C THR A 128 -3.20 -6.41 6.11
N SER A 129 -3.21 -5.40 6.98
CA SER A 129 -4.41 -4.65 7.33
C SER A 129 -5.05 -3.94 6.13
N THR A 130 -4.26 -3.47 5.15
CA THR A 130 -4.80 -2.86 3.93
C THR A 130 -5.68 -3.83 3.14
N ILE A 131 -5.22 -5.08 2.94
CA ILE A 131 -5.98 -6.11 2.22
C ILE A 131 -7.22 -6.52 3.03
N ALA A 132 -7.09 -6.62 4.35
CA ALA A 132 -8.20 -6.93 5.24
C ALA A 132 -9.32 -5.87 5.16
N VAL A 133 -8.96 -4.58 5.13
CA VAL A 133 -9.91 -3.46 4.94
C VAL A 133 -10.59 -3.53 3.57
N VAL A 134 -9.86 -3.87 2.50
CA VAL A 134 -10.41 -4.06 1.15
C VAL A 134 -11.46 -5.19 1.14
N ILE A 135 -11.16 -6.33 1.77
CA ILE A 135 -12.07 -7.47 1.87
C ILE A 135 -13.32 -7.07 2.65
N PHE A 136 -13.17 -6.40 3.80
CA PHE A 136 -14.29 -5.92 4.60
C PHE A 136 -15.18 -4.91 3.83
N ALA A 137 -14.56 -3.93 3.17
CA ALA A 137 -15.25 -2.95 2.31
C ALA A 137 -16.06 -3.64 1.20
N THR A 138 -15.50 -4.72 0.63
CA THR A 138 -16.16 -5.53 -0.40
C THR A 138 -17.40 -6.23 0.15
N PHE A 139 -17.34 -6.82 1.36
CA PHE A 139 -18.52 -7.40 2.01
C PHE A 139 -19.61 -6.36 2.26
N ILE A 140 -19.24 -5.15 2.73
CA ILE A 140 -20.20 -4.04 2.89
C ILE A 140 -20.79 -3.62 1.56
N GLY A 141 -19.98 -3.53 0.50
CA GLY A 141 -20.44 -3.22 -0.85
C GLY A 141 -21.48 -4.23 -1.38
N PHE A 142 -21.25 -5.52 -1.17
CA PHE A 142 -22.22 -6.57 -1.51
C PHE A 142 -23.50 -6.49 -0.65
N ALA A 143 -23.37 -6.21 0.64
CA ALA A 143 -24.51 -6.00 1.53
C ALA A 143 -25.36 -4.80 1.08
N TYR A 144 -24.72 -3.68 0.70
CA TYR A 144 -25.38 -2.52 0.12
C TYR A 144 -26.15 -2.89 -1.15
N LEU A 145 -25.53 -3.64 -2.10
CA LEU A 145 -26.21 -4.09 -3.32
C LEU A 145 -27.48 -4.91 -3.01
N ARG A 146 -27.42 -5.75 -1.98
CA ARG A 146 -28.58 -6.55 -1.53
C ARG A 146 -29.67 -5.67 -0.91
N VAL A 147 -29.31 -4.69 -0.08
CA VAL A 147 -30.26 -3.75 0.54
C VAL A 147 -30.90 -2.86 -0.52
N ALA A 148 -30.12 -2.29 -1.43
CA ALA A 148 -30.63 -1.45 -2.52
C ALA A 148 -31.63 -2.18 -3.43
N ARG A 149 -31.47 -3.50 -3.62
CA ARG A 149 -32.43 -4.34 -4.35
C ARG A 149 -33.71 -4.64 -3.57
N LYS A 150 -33.60 -4.92 -2.26
CA LYS A 150 -34.75 -5.32 -1.43
C LYS A 150 -35.55 -4.13 -0.89
N GLN A 151 -34.89 -3.02 -0.60
CA GLN A 151 -35.43 -1.83 0.05
C GLN A 151 -34.82 -0.59 -0.63
N PRO A 152 -35.40 -0.13 -1.75
CA PRO A 152 -34.81 0.93 -2.56
C PRO A 152 -34.66 2.25 -1.80
N GLU A 153 -35.62 2.60 -0.94
CA GLU A 153 -35.57 3.83 -0.12
C GLU A 153 -34.33 3.86 0.80
N ASN A 154 -34.10 2.78 1.56
CA ASN A 154 -32.91 2.64 2.40
C ASN A 154 -31.62 2.60 1.58
N GLY A 155 -31.64 1.98 0.39
CA GLY A 155 -30.52 2.00 -0.55
C GLY A 155 -30.14 3.43 -0.99
N HIS A 156 -31.12 4.27 -1.30
CA HIS A 156 -30.88 5.66 -1.69
C HIS A 156 -30.29 6.50 -0.55
N ILE A 157 -30.77 6.32 0.68
CA ILE A 157 -30.23 7.01 1.87
C ILE A 157 -28.76 6.63 2.08
N VAL A 158 -28.45 5.32 2.06
CA VAL A 158 -27.09 4.82 2.26
C VAL A 158 -26.16 5.31 1.15
N LYS A 159 -26.61 5.30 -0.11
CA LYS A 159 -25.85 5.84 -1.23
C LYS A 159 -25.48 7.30 -1.02
N ARG A 160 -26.46 8.14 -0.66
CA ARG A 160 -26.24 9.57 -0.43
C ARG A 160 -25.28 9.82 0.73
N ALA A 161 -25.37 9.02 1.79
CA ALA A 161 -24.44 9.09 2.92
C ALA A 161 -23.00 8.72 2.49
N ILE A 162 -22.82 7.64 1.73
CA ILE A 162 -21.51 7.22 1.21
C ILE A 162 -20.90 8.30 0.30
N GLU A 163 -21.70 8.89 -0.59
CA GLU A 163 -21.25 9.97 -1.48
C GLU A 163 -20.83 11.23 -0.70
N ALA A 164 -21.58 11.60 0.34
CA ALA A 164 -21.24 12.71 1.22
C ALA A 164 -19.91 12.46 1.96
N ILE A 165 -19.75 11.28 2.57
CA ILE A 165 -18.51 10.91 3.27
C ILE A 165 -17.33 10.85 2.29
N TYR A 166 -17.53 10.31 1.09
CA TYR A 166 -16.51 10.27 0.04
C TYR A 166 -16.03 11.68 -0.32
N SER A 167 -16.94 12.65 -0.47
CA SER A 167 -16.59 14.05 -0.76
C SER A 167 -15.78 14.70 0.37
N VAL A 168 -16.13 14.42 1.63
CA VAL A 168 -15.37 14.91 2.79
C VAL A 168 -13.96 14.32 2.81
N ILE A 169 -13.83 13.01 2.63
CA ILE A 169 -12.52 12.33 2.60
C ILE A 169 -11.69 12.85 1.43
N MET A 170 -12.27 13.03 0.24
CA MET A 170 -11.57 13.58 -0.91
C MET A 170 -11.09 15.02 -0.68
N SER A 171 -11.84 15.81 0.09
CA SER A 171 -11.41 17.15 0.51
C SER A 171 -10.17 17.07 1.40
N VAL A 172 -10.13 16.14 2.37
CA VAL A 172 -8.95 15.89 3.22
C VAL A 172 -7.74 15.45 2.37
N VAL A 173 -7.94 14.52 1.42
CA VAL A 173 -6.89 14.09 0.47
C VAL A 173 -6.34 15.30 -0.29
N THR A 174 -7.20 16.19 -0.76
CA THR A 174 -6.80 17.40 -1.48
C THR A 174 -5.97 18.33 -0.60
N PHE A 175 -6.32 18.49 0.68
CA PHE A 175 -5.49 19.25 1.62
C PHE A 175 -4.09 18.66 1.75
N VAL A 176 -3.97 17.35 1.99
CA VAL A 176 -2.66 16.68 2.12
C VAL A 176 -1.85 16.79 0.83
N LEU A 177 -2.48 16.62 -0.33
CA LEU A 177 -1.79 16.71 -1.62
C LEU A 177 -1.28 18.12 -1.94
N ARG A 178 -1.86 19.18 -1.37
CA ARG A 178 -1.30 20.54 -1.50
C ARG A 178 0.05 20.69 -0.77
N LEU A 179 0.34 19.84 0.22
CA LEU A 179 1.62 19.82 0.93
C LEU A 179 2.70 18.98 0.19
N THR A 180 2.31 18.19 -0.81
CA THR A 180 3.22 17.37 -1.63
C THR A 180 4.49 18.07 -2.10
N PRO A 181 4.47 19.29 -2.67
CA PRO A 181 5.72 19.93 -3.13
C PRO A 181 6.75 20.10 -2.02
N TYR A 182 6.31 20.39 -0.80
CA TYR A 182 7.19 20.54 0.37
C TYR A 182 7.66 19.19 0.91
N GLY A 183 6.74 18.21 0.96
CA GLY A 183 7.05 16.84 1.40
C GLY A 183 8.08 16.16 0.49
N ILE A 184 7.89 16.23 -0.83
CA ILE A 184 8.83 15.65 -1.81
C ILE A 184 10.19 16.35 -1.71
N LEU A 185 10.24 17.68 -1.60
CA LEU A 185 11.51 18.40 -1.46
C LEU A 185 12.28 17.94 -0.21
N ALA A 186 11.59 17.81 0.93
CA ALA A 186 12.22 17.35 2.17
C ALA A 186 12.71 15.90 2.08
N ILE A 187 11.92 15.01 1.49
CA ILE A 187 12.30 13.59 1.30
C ILE A 187 13.50 13.49 0.36
N MET A 188 13.47 14.15 -0.81
CA MET A 188 14.56 14.11 -1.77
C MET A 188 15.86 14.71 -1.21
N ALA A 189 15.76 15.82 -0.47
CA ALA A 189 16.92 16.42 0.20
C ALA A 189 17.53 15.47 1.24
N ASN A 190 16.68 14.77 2.03
CA ASN A 190 17.14 13.79 3.01
C ASN A 190 17.78 12.57 2.32
N THR A 191 17.17 12.05 1.25
CA THR A 191 17.75 10.95 0.47
C THR A 191 19.12 11.35 -0.08
N ILE A 192 19.27 12.53 -0.69
CA ILE A 192 20.57 12.99 -1.21
C ILE A 192 21.60 13.18 -0.07
N ALA A 193 21.18 13.67 1.09
CA ALA A 193 22.09 13.89 2.22
C ALA A 193 22.53 12.58 2.91
N THR A 194 21.71 11.52 2.82
CA THR A 194 21.97 10.20 3.42
C THR A 194 22.53 9.18 2.44
N SER A 195 22.39 9.42 1.13
CA SER A 195 23.03 8.64 0.08
C SER A 195 24.54 8.90 0.08
N ASP A 196 25.32 7.83 0.29
CA ASP A 196 26.76 7.90 0.16
C ASP A 196 27.15 8.03 -1.33
N PHE A 197 27.73 9.18 -1.69
CA PHE A 197 28.27 9.40 -3.03
C PHE A 197 29.41 8.40 -3.35
N GLY A 198 30.06 7.82 -2.33
CA GLY A 198 31.03 6.73 -2.48
C GLY A 198 30.40 5.45 -3.02
N ALA A 199 29.27 5.02 -2.44
CA ALA A 199 28.51 3.85 -2.89
C ALA A 199 28.03 3.96 -4.35
N LEU A 200 27.67 5.18 -4.80
CA LEU A 200 27.27 5.43 -6.19
C LEU A 200 28.44 5.34 -7.18
N TRP A 201 29.67 5.63 -6.74
CA TRP A 201 30.88 5.49 -7.56
C TRP A 201 31.37 4.04 -7.62
N THR A 202 31.21 3.26 -6.55
CA THR A 202 31.58 1.84 -6.50
C THR A 202 30.55 0.92 -7.17
N LEU A 203 29.31 1.38 -7.36
CA LEU A 203 28.26 0.70 -8.13
C LEU A 203 28.25 1.09 -9.62
N GLY A 204 29.21 1.91 -10.05
CA GLY A 204 29.45 2.28 -11.46
C GLY A 204 30.24 1.22 -12.21
#